data_AF-A0A2E9FKX1-F1
#
_entry.id   AF-A0A2E9FKX1-F1
#
_cell.length_a   1.000
_cell.length_b   1.000
_cell.length_c   1.000
_cell.angle_alpha   90.00
_cell.angle_beta   90.00
_cell.angle_gamma   90.00
#
_symmetry.space_group_name_H-M   'P 1'
#
loop_
_entity.id
_entity.type
_entity.pdbx_description
1 polymer ?
#
loop_
_entity_poly.entity_id
_entity_poly.type
_entity_poly.pdbx_seq_one_letter_code
_entity_poly.pdbx_strand_id
1 'polypeptide(L)'
;MFEINLFNSAQIFDQIFAFVCVYLLTSLSAKVRFYGFVVGTIGFVPGIYLLIETELWWLLAAMPLWVFINYKGLVNNWREFKGEETTA
;
A
#
# COMPACT_ATOMS: atom_id res chain seq x y z
N MET A 1 0.11 -23.85 -13.62
CA MET A 1 0.62 -22.87 -12.65
C MET A 1 0.91 -21.50 -13.27
N PHE A 2 1.22 -21.40 -14.57
CA PHE A 2 1.22 -20.14 -15.34
C PHE A 2 0.01 -20.07 -16.29
N GLU A 3 -1.20 -20.23 -15.74
CA GLU A 3 -2.41 -19.90 -16.50
C GLU A 3 -2.73 -18.43 -16.29
N ILE A 4 -2.88 -17.67 -17.37
CA ILE A 4 -3.34 -16.28 -17.27
C ILE A 4 -4.84 -16.31 -17.05
N ASN A 5 -5.23 -16.26 -15.78
CA ASN A 5 -6.60 -16.05 -15.33
C ASN A 5 -6.61 -14.88 -14.32
N LEU A 6 -7.81 -14.34 -14.05
CA LEU A 6 -7.96 -13.16 -13.19
C LEU A 6 -7.31 -13.36 -11.80
N PHE A 7 -7.43 -14.56 -11.23
CA PHE A 7 -6.87 -14.92 -9.94
C PHE A 7 -5.34 -14.86 -9.93
N ASN A 8 -4.69 -15.57 -10.85
CA ASN A 8 -3.24 -15.62 -10.94
C ASN A 8 -2.64 -14.24 -11.30
N SER A 9 -3.32 -13.47 -12.17
CA SER A 9 -2.90 -12.10 -12.50
C SER A 9 -3.03 -11.15 -11.30
N ALA A 10 -4.11 -11.28 -10.51
CA ALA A 10 -4.30 -10.52 -9.28
C ALA A 10 -3.20 -10.83 -8.25
N GLN A 11 -2.83 -12.11 -8.09
CA GLN A 11 -1.76 -12.53 -7.19
C GLN A 11 -0.38 -12.00 -7.59
N ILE A 12 -0.05 -12.07 -8.89
CA ILE A 12 1.23 -11.53 -9.40
C ILE A 12 1.29 -10.02 -9.19
N PHE A 13 0.20 -9.31 -9.51
CA PHE A 13 0.10 -7.87 -9.28
C PHE A 13 0.25 -7.52 -7.80
N ASP A 14 -0.48 -8.21 -6.92
CA ASP A 14 -0.42 -8.00 -5.47
C ASP A 14 1.01 -8.17 -4.93
N GLN A 15 1.72 -9.22 -5.37
CA GLN A 15 3.08 -9.48 -4.93
C GLN A 15 4.06 -8.41 -5.41
N ILE A 16 3.98 -7.98 -6.67
CA ILE A 16 4.83 -6.89 -7.22
C ILE A 16 4.51 -5.57 -6.50
N PHE A 17 3.23 -5.27 -6.30
CA PHE A 17 2.79 -4.07 -5.62
C PHE A 17 3.29 -4.03 -4.17
N ALA A 18 3.22 -5.16 -3.45
CA ALA A 18 3.75 -5.29 -2.10
C ALA A 18 5.26 -5.03 -2.05
N PHE A 19 6.03 -5.57 -3.01
CA PHE A 19 7.47 -5.29 -3.10
C PHE A 19 7.79 -3.80 -3.28
N VAL A 20 7.09 -3.14 -4.20
CA VAL A 20 7.26 -1.69 -4.43
C VAL A 20 6.88 -0.90 -3.19
N CYS A 21 5.77 -1.23 -2.53
CA CYS A 21 5.35 -0.55 -1.30
C CYS A 21 6.39 -0.72 -0.19
N VAL A 22 6.86 -1.94 0.07
CA VAL A 22 7.88 -2.20 1.10
C VAL A 22 9.14 -1.41 0.81
N TYR A 23 9.62 -1.43 -0.44
CA TYR A 23 10.82 -0.68 -0.84
C TYR A 23 10.70 0.82 -0.53
N LEU A 24 9.55 1.44 -0.83
CA LEU A 24 9.30 2.84 -0.53
C LEU A 24 9.19 3.10 0.98
N LEU A 25 8.50 2.22 1.70
CA LEU A 25 8.25 2.35 3.14
C LEU A 25 9.51 2.16 4.00
N THR A 26 10.49 1.37 3.53
CA THR A 26 11.77 1.18 4.22
C THR A 26 12.82 2.23 3.86
N SER A 27 12.46 3.26 3.09
CA SER A 27 13.39 4.33 2.74
C SER A 27 13.75 5.19 3.95
N LEU A 28 14.98 5.71 3.97
CA LEU A 28 15.44 6.65 5.00
C LEU A 28 14.81 8.05 4.83
N SER A 29 14.38 8.41 3.62
CA SER A 29 13.76 9.71 3.36
C SER A 29 12.28 9.70 3.74
N ALA A 30 11.86 10.65 4.58
CA ALA A 30 10.46 10.84 4.97
C ALA A 30 9.54 11.06 3.75
N LYS A 31 10.02 11.82 2.76
CA LYS A 31 9.33 12.04 1.48
C LYS A 31 9.05 10.73 0.75
N VAL A 32 10.03 9.85 0.63
CA VAL A 32 9.88 8.57 -0.08
C VAL A 32 8.94 7.64 0.68
N ARG A 33 9.06 7.57 2.01
CA ARG A 33 8.12 6.81 2.85
C ARG A 33 6.70 7.32 2.72
N PHE A 34 6.50 8.64 2.70
CA PHE A 34 5.20 9.27 2.48
C PHE A 34 4.58 8.82 1.16
N TYR A 35 5.34 8.88 0.05
CA TYR A 35 4.86 8.36 -1.23
C TYR A 35 4.59 6.85 -1.19
N GLY A 36 5.37 6.08 -0.43
CA GLY A 36 5.08 4.67 -0.16
C GLY A 36 3.70 4.44 0.46
N PHE A 37 3.33 5.23 1.47
CA PHE A 37 1.99 5.17 2.05
C PHE A 37 0.89 5.66 1.10
N VAL A 38 1.15 6.67 0.26
CA VAL A 38 0.19 7.15 -0.75
C VAL A 38 -0.07 6.07 -1.81
N VAL A 39 0.99 5.49 -2.38
CA VAL A 39 0.90 4.41 -3.36
C VAL A 39 0.22 3.20 -2.74
N GLY A 40 0.63 2.82 -1.52
CA GLY A 40 -0.02 1.78 -0.73
C GLY A 40 -1.52 2.01 -0.58
N THR A 41 -1.92 3.25 -0.27
CA THR A 41 -3.33 3.60 -0.08
C THR A 41 -4.15 3.49 -1.38
N ILE A 42 -3.63 4.06 -2.48
CA ILE A 42 -4.34 4.10 -3.77
C ILE A 42 -4.38 2.72 -4.42
N GLY A 43 -3.26 2.00 -4.44
CA GLY A 43 -3.18 0.69 -5.07
C GLY A 43 -3.95 -0.40 -4.33
N PHE A 44 -4.35 -0.15 -3.08
CA PHE A 44 -5.24 -1.06 -2.36
C PHE A 44 -6.69 -1.02 -2.86
N VAL A 45 -7.13 0.08 -3.50
CA VAL A 45 -8.49 0.21 -4.05
C VAL A 45 -8.82 -0.89 -5.07
N PRO A 46 -8.01 -1.13 -6.12
CA PRO A 46 -8.24 -2.27 -7.01
C PRO A 46 -8.04 -3.62 -6.29
N GLY A 47 -7.19 -3.69 -5.26
CA GLY A 47 -7.02 -4.89 -4.42
C GLY A 47 -8.31 -5.32 -3.73
N ILE A 48 -9.10 -4.38 -3.18
CA ILE A 48 -10.39 -4.67 -2.55
C ILE A 48 -11.36 -5.35 -3.52
N TYR A 49 -11.46 -4.84 -4.75
CA TYR A 49 -12.30 -5.45 -5.78
C TYR A 49 -11.86 -6.88 -6.07
N LEU A 50 -10.55 -7.10 -6.24
CA LEU A 50 -9.99 -8.42 -6.49
C LEU A 50 -10.23 -9.39 -5.33
N LEU A 51 -10.20 -8.94 -4.08
CA LEU A 51 -10.52 -9.78 -2.92
C LEU A 51 -11.95 -10.31 -2.95
N ILE A 52 -12.91 -9.52 -3.43
CA ILE A 52 -14.30 -9.94 -3.54
C ILE A 52 -14.46 -10.96 -4.69
N GLU A 53 -13.94 -10.63 -5.87
CA GLU A 53 -14.05 -11.46 -7.08
C GLU A 53 -13.31 -12.81 -6.96
N THR A 54 -12.30 -12.88 -6.10
CA THR A 54 -11.53 -14.11 -5.85
C THR A 54 -11.99 -14.90 -4.64
N GLU A 55 -13.16 -14.59 -4.08
CA GLU A 55 -13.73 -15.22 -2.88
C GLU A 55 -12.87 -15.09 -1.60
N LEU A 56 -11.94 -14.12 -1.59
CA LEU A 56 -11.03 -13.78 -0.49
C LEU A 56 -11.55 -12.63 0.39
N TRP A 57 -12.85 -12.34 0.32
CA TRP A 57 -13.50 -11.21 1.01
C TRP A 57 -13.30 -11.18 2.53
N TRP A 58 -12.99 -12.31 3.17
CA TRP A 58 -12.69 -12.37 4.60
C TRP A 58 -11.47 -11.51 4.99
N LEU A 59 -10.52 -11.28 4.07
CA LEU A 59 -9.38 -10.38 4.27
C LEU A 59 -9.83 -8.92 4.45
N LEU A 60 -11.04 -8.56 4.03
CA LEU A 60 -11.61 -7.23 4.28
C LEU A 60 -11.79 -6.96 5.78
N ALA A 61 -11.85 -7.99 6.63
CA ALA A 61 -11.87 -7.81 8.08
C ALA A 61 -10.60 -7.13 8.62
N ALA A 62 -9.47 -7.23 7.91
CA ALA A 62 -8.22 -6.53 8.27
C ALA A 62 -8.20 -5.06 7.81
N MET A 63 -9.15 -4.63 6.98
CA MET A 63 -9.20 -3.28 6.41
C MET A 63 -9.20 -2.16 7.44
N PRO A 64 -9.99 -2.23 8.53
CA PRO A 64 -9.99 -1.15 9.52
C PRO A 64 -8.61 -0.93 10.15
N LEU A 65 -7.89 -2.02 10.43
CA LEU A 65 -6.53 -1.95 10.96
C LEU A 65 -5.57 -1.38 9.92
N TRP A 66 -5.67 -1.84 8.67
CA TRP A 66 -4.82 -1.35 7.58
C TRP A 66 -5.04 0.14 7.31
N VAL A 67 -6.29 0.62 7.31
CA VAL A 67 -6.64 2.04 7.14
C VAL A 67 -6.05 2.86 8.28
N PHE A 68 -6.17 2.39 9.52
CA PHE A 68 -5.61 3.08 10.67
C PHE A 68 -4.08 3.23 10.59
N ILE A 69 -3.38 2.14 10.25
CA ILE A 69 -1.91 2.15 10.11
C ILE A 69 -1.48 3.08 8.96
N ASN A 70 -2.13 2.99 7.80
CA ASN A 70 -1.81 3.85 6.65
C ASN A 70 -2.07 5.32 6.96
N TYR A 71 -3.19 5.65 7.60
CA TYR A 71 -3.49 7.01 8.02
C TYR A 71 -2.42 7.58 8.95
N LYS A 72 -2.04 6.82 9.99
CA LYS A 72 -0.97 7.24 10.91
C LYS A 72 0.38 7.40 10.19
N GLY A 73 0.70 6.48 9.28
CA GLY A 73 1.88 6.54 8.42
C GLY A 73 1.91 7.79 7.55
N LEU A 74 0.84 8.07 6.81
CA LEU A 74 0.68 9.26 5.97
C LEU A 74 0.90 10.54 6.77
N VAL A 75 0.16 10.71 7.88
CA VAL A 75 0.21 11.95 8.67
C VAL A 75 1.58 12.17 9.27
N ASN A 76 2.20 11.14 9.83
CA ASN A 76 3.51 11.29 10.48
C ASN A 76 4.61 11.61 9.46
N ASN A 77 4.67 10.88 8.33
CA ASN A 77 5.69 11.12 7.32
C ASN A 77 5.46 12.43 6.55
N TRP A 78 4.20 12.86 6.39
CA TRP A 78 3.88 14.18 5.83
C TRP A 78 4.40 15.32 6.70
N ARG A 79 4.21 15.20 8.03
CA ARG A 79 4.71 16.20 8.99
C ARG A 79 6.23 16.27 9.01
N GLU A 80 6.89 15.11 8.96
CA GLU A 80 8.36 15.01 8.88
C GLU A 80 8.88 15.62 7.58
N PHE A 81 8.29 15.25 6.44
CA PHE A 81 8.64 15.80 5.12
C PHE A 81 8.50 17.34 5.07
N LYS A 82 7.40 17.90 5.59
CA LYS A 82 7.25 19.36 5.68
C LYS A 82 8.20 20.03 6.66
N GLY A 83 8.54 19.34 7.75
CA GLY A 83 9.54 19.81 8.70
C GLY A 83 10.93 19.91 8.06
N GLU A 84 11.34 18.88 7.31
CA GLU A 84 12.59 18.86 6.55
C GLU A 84 12.67 20.01 5.53
N GLU A 85 11.58 20.29 4.80
CA GLU A 85 11.50 21.42 3.85
C GLU A 85 11.63 22.80 4.53
N THR A 86 11.31 22.93 5.82
CA THR A 86 11.38 24.22 6.54
C THR A 86 12.79 24.49 7.10
N THR A 87 13.61 23.45 7.26
CA THR A 87 14.98 23.53 7.78
C THR A 87 16.09 23.52 6.72
N ALA A 88 15.72 23.28 5.45
CA ALA A 88 16.63 23.30 4.30
C ALA A 88 16.64 24.68 3.63
#